data_AF-A0A2X3JPH8-F1
#
_entry.id   AF-A0A2X3JPH8-F1
#
_cell.length_a   1.000
_cell.length_b   1.000
_cell.length_c   1.000
_cell.angle_alpha   90.00
_cell.angle_beta   90.00
_cell.angle_gamma   90.00
#
_symmetry.space_group_name_H-M   'P 1'
#
loop_
_entity.id
_entity.type
_entity.pdbx_description
1 polymer ?
#
loop_
_entity_poly.entity_id
_entity_poly.type
_entity_poly.pdbx_seq_one_letter_code
_entity_poly.pdbx_strand_id
1 'polypeptide(L)' 'MYDDLHAGRNLGQLHIVINPNFFSSSELFRQHLSQTMRELNAITPAPGFNQVYYPGQDQDIKQRKAAVERHRNC' A
#
# COMPACT_ATOMS: atom_id res chain seq x y z
N MET A 1 -23.87 -0.71 9.84
CA MET A 1 -23.61 -1.99 9.11
C MET A 1 -24.59 -3.08 9.50
N TYR A 2 -25.23 -3.00 10.68
CA TYR A 2 -26.30 -3.91 11.13
C TYR A 2 -27.62 -3.16 11.38
N ASP A 3 -27.80 -1.98 10.79
CA ASP A 3 -28.96 -1.11 11.05
C ASP A 3 -30.25 -1.71 10.49
N ASP A 4 -30.18 -2.32 9.31
CA ASP A 4 -31.25 -3.15 8.77
C ASP A 4 -30.64 -4.18 7.80
N LEU A 5 -30.74 -5.46 8.17
CA LEU A 5 -30.24 -6.58 7.37
C LEU A 5 -31.20 -6.95 6.22
N HIS A 6 -32.42 -6.41 6.23
CA HIS A 6 -33.42 -6.59 5.19
C HIS A 6 -33.41 -5.43 4.17
N ALA A 7 -32.68 -4.34 4.43
CA ALA A 7 -32.53 -3.21 3.53
C ALA A 7 -31.18 -3.18 2.80
N GLY A 8 -31.19 -2.71 1.55
CA GLY A 8 -29.99 -2.52 0.73
C GLY A 8 -29.06 -1.44 1.31
N ARG A 9 -27.75 -1.69 1.23
CA ARG A 9 -26.72 -0.86 1.89
C ARG A 9 -26.49 0.52 1.24
N ASN A 10 -26.99 0.74 0.02
CA ASN A 10 -26.89 1.99 -0.74
C ASN A 10 -25.49 2.65 -0.72
N LEU A 11 -24.43 1.83 -0.76
CA LEU A 11 -23.06 2.33 -0.73
C LEU A 11 -22.65 2.80 -2.12
N GLY A 12 -22.04 3.98 -2.17
CA GLY A 12 -21.37 4.50 -3.36
C GLY A 12 -19.86 4.28 -3.27
N GLN A 13 -19.25 3.87 -4.38
CA GLN A 13 -17.80 3.84 -4.55
C GLN A 13 -17.44 4.47 -5.89
N LEU A 14 -16.41 5.29 -5.91
CA LEU A 14 -15.88 5.91 -7.12
C LEU A 14 -14.43 5.48 -7.33
N HIS A 15 -14.14 4.96 -8.52
CA HIS A 15 -12.79 4.60 -8.93
C HIS A 15 -12.26 5.64 -9.91
N ILE A 16 -11.04 6.13 -9.65
CA ILE A 16 -10.30 7.00 -10.57
C ILE A 16 -8.99 6.29 -10.89
N VAL A 17 -8.77 6.01 -12.18
CA VAL A 17 -7.58 5.33 -12.68
C VAL A 17 -6.86 6.26 -13.64
N ILE A 18 -5.59 6.53 -13.36
CA ILE A 18 -4.76 7.45 -14.14
C ILE A 18 -3.62 6.66 -14.78
N ASN A 19 -3.53 6.70 -16.11
CA ASN A 19 -2.44 6.08 -16.84
C ASN A 19 -1.26 7.07 -16.96
N PRO A 20 -0.09 6.78 -16.36
CA PRO A 20 1.04 7.70 -16.33
C PRO A 20 1.62 8.01 -17.72
N ASN A 21 1.45 7.14 -18.72
CA ASN A 21 1.94 7.36 -20.09
C ASN A 21 1.31 8.58 -20.79
N PHE A 22 0.17 9.05 -20.31
CA PHE A 22 -0.48 10.25 -20.84
C PHE A 22 0.14 11.55 -20.31
N PHE A 23 1.00 11.47 -19.29
CA PHE A 23 1.61 12.64 -18.63
C PHE A 23 3.13 12.65 -18.77
N SER A 24 3.78 11.50 -18.69
CA SER A 24 5.24 11.37 -18.76
C SER A 24 5.68 9.93 -19.05
N SER A 25 6.98 9.64 -18.98
CA SER A 25 7.50 8.27 -19.09
C SER A 25 7.05 7.41 -17.92
N SER A 26 6.28 6.34 -18.19
CA SER A 26 5.90 5.37 -17.14
C SER A 26 7.11 4.72 -16.47
N GLU A 27 8.21 4.56 -17.21
CA GLU A 27 9.42 3.95 -16.68
C GLU A 27 10.06 4.85 -15.61
N LEU A 28 10.26 6.13 -15.94
CA LEU A 28 10.75 7.10 -14.96
C LEU A 28 9.79 7.26 -13.78
N PHE A 29 8.48 7.24 -14.02
CA PHE A 29 7.50 7.29 -12.94
C PHE A 29 7.66 6.12 -11.95
N ARG A 30 7.83 4.89 -12.46
CA ARG A 30 8.05 3.71 -11.61
C ARG A 30 9.39 3.75 -10.88
N GLN A 31 10.43 4.27 -11.53
CA GLN A 31 11.75 4.46 -10.91
C GLN A 31 11.68 5.48 -9.77
N HIS A 32 11.02 6.62 -9.99
CA HIS A 32 10.84 7.65 -8.97
C HIS A 32 9.98 7.17 -7.80
N LEU A 33 8.93 6.38 -8.03
CA LEU A 33 8.18 5.74 -6.94
C LEU A 33 9.08 4.80 -6.13
N SER A 34 9.90 3.99 -6.80
CA SER A 34 10.84 3.07 -6.14
C SER A 34 11.94 3.81 -5.37
N GLN A 35 12.35 4.97 -5.86
CA GLN A 35 13.25 5.87 -5.15
C GLN A 35 12.58 6.48 -3.92
N THR A 36 11.36 7.00 -4.04
CA THR A 36 10.58 7.56 -2.94
C THR A 36 10.44 6.57 -1.78
N MET A 37 10.11 5.30 -2.09
CA MET A 37 10.03 4.24 -1.08
C MET A 37 11.37 4.01 -0.34
N ARG A 38 12.49 4.08 -1.06
CA ARG A 38 13.83 3.91 -0.47
C ARG A 38 14.22 5.11 0.37
N GLU A 39 13.97 6.32 -0.12
CA GLU A 39 14.32 7.57 0.56
C GLU A 39 13.54 7.71 1.87
N LEU A 40 12.22 7.46 1.86
CA LEU A 40 11.39 7.50 3.07
C LEU A 40 11.88 6.50 4.13
N ASN A 41 12.29 5.30 3.71
CA ASN A 41 12.82 4.29 4.63
C ASN A 41 14.21 4.60 5.18
N ALA A 42 14.96 5.47 4.50
CA ALA A 42 16.29 5.91 4.93
C ALA A 42 16.23 7.12 5.88
N ILE A 43 15.06 7.71 6.10
CA ILE A 43 14.89 8.83 7.03
C ILE A 43 15.25 8.36 8.45
N THR A 44 16.04 9.18 9.15
CA THR A 44 16.39 8.94 10.55
C THR A 44 15.13 8.87 11.40
N PRO A 45 14.87 7.74 12.09
CA PRO A 45 13.70 7.61 12.94
C PRO A 45 13.75 8.59 14.12
N ALA A 46 12.59 9.08 14.54
CA ALA A 46 12.48 9.85 15.77
C ALA A 46 12.77 8.95 17.00
N PRO A 47 13.24 9.52 18.13
CA PRO A 47 13.43 8.75 19.36
C PRO A 47 12.15 8.01 19.76
N GLY A 48 12.28 6.71 20.08
CA GLY A 48 11.15 5.83 20.39
C GLY A 48 10.59 5.06 19.18
N PHE A 49 11.10 5.30 17.97
CA PHE A 49 10.75 4.55 16.76
C PHE A 49 11.96 3.81 16.20
N ASN A 50 11.75 2.56 15.79
CA ASN A 50 12.83 1.70 15.29
C ASN A 50 13.17 1.97 13.81
N GLN A 51 12.18 2.37 13.01
CA GLN A 51 12.32 2.60 11.58
C GLN A 51 11.21 3.51 11.07
N VAL A 52 11.49 4.30 10.03
CA VAL A 52 10.47 5.00 9.24
C VAL A 52 10.04 4.09 8.09
N TYR A 53 8.73 3.91 7.92
CA TYR A 53 8.15 3.12 6.84
C TYR A 53 7.50 4.04 5.80
N TYR A 54 7.61 3.68 4.52
CA TYR A 54 6.76 4.29 3.49
C TYR A 54 5.29 3.86 3.71
N PRO A 55 4.31 4.68 3.28
CA PRO A 55 2.89 4.39 3.51
C PRO A 55 2.49 3.00 2.97
N GLY A 56 1.92 2.15 3.83
CA GLY A 56 1.47 0.80 3.49
C GLY A 56 2.52 -0.31 3.65
N GLN A 57 3.79 0.02 3.90
CA GLN A 57 4.86 -0.99 4.00
C GLN A 57 4.65 -2.00 5.13
N ASP A 58 4.05 -1.60 6.25
CA ASP A 58 3.79 -2.52 7.36
C ASP A 58 2.79 -3.61 6.95
N GLN A 59 1.79 -3.26 6.13
CA GLN A 59 0.84 -4.19 5.55
C GLN A 59 1.52 -5.10 4.51
N ASP A 60 2.40 -4.55 3.67
CA ASP A 60 3.19 -5.36 2.72
C ASP A 60 4.04 -6.41 3.43
N ILE A 61 4.65 -6.05 4.58
CA ILE A 61 5.46 -6.97 5.40
C ILE A 61 4.56 -8.06 6.00
N LYS A 62 3.41 -7.68 6.57
CA LYS A 62 2.43 -8.64 7.13
C LYS A 62 1.90 -9.58 6.05
N GLN A 63 1.57 -9.06 4.87
CA GLN A 63 1.09 -9.85 3.75
C GLN A 63 2.14 -10.83 3.24
N ARG A 64 3.41 -10.40 3.11
CA ARG A 64 4.53 -11.27 2.73
C ARG A 64 4.75 -12.38 3.75
N LYS A 65 4.72 -12.05 5.05
CA LYS A 65 4.86 -13.04 6.13
C LYS A 65 3.73 -14.08 6.07
N ALA A 66 2.48 -13.64 5.92
CA ALA A 66 1.33 -14.53 5.79
C ALA A 66 1.41 -15.43 4.55
N ALA A 67 1.92 -14.92 3.42
CA ALA A 67 2.09 -15.71 2.19
C ALA A 67 3.16 -16.81 2.37
N VAL A 68 4.27 -16.51 3.04
CA VAL A 68 5.34 -17.49 3.34
C VAL A 68 4.84 -18.56 4.32
N GLU A 69 4.11 -18.17 5.36
CA GLU A 69 3.53 -19.11 6.33
C GLU A 69 2.48 -20.03 5.69
N ARG A 70 1.67 -19.51 4.75
CA ARG A 70 0.75 -20.34 3.96
C ARG A 70 1.48 -21.38 3.10
N HIS A 71 2.60 -21.01 2.48
CA HIS A 71 3.39 -21.96 1.66
C HIS A 71 4.15 -23.01 2.47
N ARG A 72 4.49 -22.73 3.73
CA ARG A 72 5.17 -23.71 4.62
C ARG A 72 4.24 -24.74 5.25
N ASN A 73 2.93 -24.46 5.27
CA ASN A 73 1.91 -25.31 5.90
C ASN A 73 1.11 -26.15 4.88
N CYS A 74 1.54 -26.21 3.62
CA CYS A 74 1.07 -27.15 2.59
C CYS A 74 2.16 -28.18 2.31
#